data_AF-A0A351GMR1-F1
#
_entry.id   AF-A0A351GMR1-F1
#
_cell.length_a   1.000
_cell.length_b   1.000
_cell.length_c   1.000
_cell.angle_alpha   90.00
_cell.angle_beta   90.00
_cell.angle_gamma   90.00
#
_symmetry.space_group_name_H-M   'P 1'
#
loop_
_entity.id
_entity.type
_entity.pdbx_description
1 polymer ?
#
loop_
_entity_poly.entity_id
_entity_poly.type
_entity_poly.pdbx_seq_one_letter_code
_entity_poly.pdbx_strand_id
1 'polypeptide(L)' 'MAALARGEDIDPTHYYMRTHAILETVDPDLSCINRTLFVGTVARLADQVIMTLFVIR' A
#
# COMPACT_ATOMS: atom_id res chain seq x y z
N MET A 1 1.78 -17.69 6.53
CA MET A 1 0.35 -17.51 6.20
C MET A 1 -0.56 -17.62 7.42
N ALA A 2 -0.55 -18.73 8.18
CA ALA A 2 -1.45 -18.91 9.33
C ALA A 2 -1.31 -17.84 10.44
N ALA A 3 -0.08 -17.41 10.74
CA ALA A 3 0.19 -16.33 11.70
C ALA A 3 -0.37 -14.97 11.24
N LEU A 4 -0.19 -14.64 9.94
CA LEU A 4 -0.74 -13.43 9.33
C LEU A 4 -2.28 -13.41 9.37
N ALA A 5 -2.91 -14.57 9.14
CA ALA A 5 -4.36 -14.73 9.21
C ALA A 5 -4.91 -14.56 10.63
N ARG A 6 -4.11 -14.84 11.66
CA ARG A 6 -4.45 -14.58 13.07
C ARG A 6 -4.22 -13.13 13.49
N GLY A 7 -3.66 -12.30 12.61
CA GLY A 7 -3.36 -10.90 12.91
C GLY A 7 -2.11 -10.71 13.77
N GLU A 8 -1.21 -11.70 13.83
CA GLU A 8 0.09 -11.53 14.47
C GLU A 8 0.90 -10.45 13.74
N ASP A 9 1.65 -9.65 14.49
CA ASP A 9 2.56 -8.65 13.94
C ASP A 9 3.79 -9.36 13.35
N ILE A 10 3.81 -9.45 12.02
CA ILE A 10 4.88 -10.09 11.25
C ILE A 10 5.53 -9.02 10.41
N ASP A 11 6.86 -8.99 10.41
CA ASP A 11 7.63 -8.13 9.52
C ASP A 11 7.14 -8.30 8.06
N PRO A 12 6.70 -7.22 7.39
CA PRO A 12 6.21 -7.23 6.02
C PRO A 12 7.21 -7.71 4.96
N THR A 13 8.49 -7.81 5.31
CA THR A 13 9.53 -8.39 4.45
C THR A 13 9.46 -9.92 4.38
N HIS A 14 8.81 -10.57 5.35
CA HIS A 14 8.66 -12.03 5.41
C HIS A 14 7.46 -12.58 4.62
N TYR A 15 6.66 -11.72 3.99
CA TYR A 15 5.56 -12.16 3.13
C TYR A 15 5.36 -11.21 1.95
N TYR A 16 4.79 -11.74 0.86
CA TYR A 16 4.52 -10.95 -0.32
C TYR A 16 3.12 -10.32 -0.25
N MET A 17 3.07 -9.00 -0.10
CA MET A 17 1.84 -8.21 -0.24
C MET A 17 2.19 -6.90 -0.94
N ARG A 18 1.78 -6.79 -2.21
CA ARG A 18 2.05 -5.64 -3.09
C ARG A 18 0.76 -5.22 -3.79
N THR A 19 0.59 -3.91 -3.94
CA THR A 19 -0.63 -3.31 -4.51
C THR A 19 -0.28 -2.30 -5.59
N HIS A 20 -1.22 -2.07 -6.50
CA HIS A 20 -1.24 -0.89 -7.34
C HIS A 20 -2.36 0.02 -6.84
N ALA A 21 -2.10 1.33 -6.75
CA ALA A 21 -3.11 2.31 -6.37
C ALA A 21 -3.40 3.25 -7.55
N ILE A 22 -4.70 3.43 -7.81
CA ILE A 22 -5.23 4.49 -8.67
C ILE A 22 -5.78 5.54 -7.73
N LEU A 23 -5.31 6.78 -7.88
CA LEU A 23 -5.71 7.90 -7.04
C LEU A 23 -6.31 8.98 -7.94
N GLU A 24 -7.39 9.59 -7.48
CA GLU A 24 -8.11 10.65 -8.19
C GLU A 24 -8.31 11.85 -7.27
N THR A 25 -8.02 13.03 -7.78
CA THR A 25 -8.24 14.30 -7.08
C THR A 25 -8.60 15.41 -8.06
N VAL A 26 -9.36 16.39 -7.57
CA VAL A 26 -9.69 17.63 -8.30
C VAL A 26 -8.79 18.79 -7.91
N ASP A 27 -7.93 18.62 -6.89
CA ASP A 27 -6.98 19.64 -6.45
C ASP A 27 -5.93 19.90 -7.54
N PRO A 28 -5.85 21.13 -8.09
CA PRO A 28 -4.89 21.48 -9.14
C PRO A 28 -3.43 21.23 -8.74
N ASP A 29 -3.07 21.46 -7.47
CA ASP A 29 -1.70 21.33 -6.97
C ASP A 29 -1.26 19.86 -6.91
N LEU A 30 -2.23 18.94 -6.82
CA LEU A 30 -2.02 17.48 -6.80
C LEU A 30 -2.34 16.81 -8.14
N SER A 31 -2.53 17.57 -9.22
CA SER A 31 -2.95 17.05 -10.54
C SER A 31 -2.01 16.01 -11.16
N CYS A 32 -0.76 15.91 -10.69
CA CYS A 32 0.17 14.86 -11.09
C CYS A 32 -0.31 13.47 -10.65
N ILE A 33 -1.00 13.36 -9.51
CA ILE A 33 -1.48 12.11 -8.91
C ILE A 33 -2.38 11.35 -9.88
N ASN A 34 -3.31 12.03 -10.55
CA ASN A 34 -4.29 11.43 -11.47
C ASN A 34 -3.64 10.68 -12.66
N ARG A 35 -2.36 10.95 -12.95
CA ARG A 35 -1.64 10.38 -14.09
C ARG A 35 -0.40 9.59 -13.66
N THR A 36 -0.25 9.34 -12.37
CA THR A 36 0.94 8.70 -11.80
C THR A 36 0.68 7.23 -11.50
N LEU A 37 1.61 6.36 -11.90
CA LEU A 37 1.59 4.95 -11.53
C LEU A 37 2.16 4.76 -10.12
N PHE A 38 1.32 4.29 -9.20
CA PHE A 38 1.73 3.98 -7.83
C PHE A 38 1.82 2.48 -7.59
N VAL A 39 2.89 2.07 -6.92
CA VAL A 39 3.02 0.72 -6.35
C VAL A 39 3.17 0.80 -4.84
N GLY A 40 2.57 -0.15 -4.14
CA GLY A 40 2.48 -0.17 -2.69
C GLY A 40 3.12 -1.39 -2.05
N THR A 41 3.76 -1.18 -0.91
CA THR A 41 4.06 -2.26 0.05
C THR A 41 3.10 -2.18 1.23
N VAL A 42 2.70 -3.33 1.75
CA VAL A 42 1.64 -3.41 2.75
C VAL A 42 2.06 -4.22 3.98
N ALA A 43 1.86 -3.62 5.15
CA ALA A 43 1.91 -4.28 6.44
C ALA A 43 0.49 -4.62 6.91
N ARG A 44 0.25 -5.88 7.30
CA ARG A 44 -1.02 -6.31 7.88
C ARG A 44 -0.84 -6.44 9.38
N LEU A 45 -1.66 -5.69 10.11
CA LEU A 45 -1.82 -5.82 11.55
C LEU A 45 -3.18 -6.47 11.85
N ALA A 46 -3.48 -6.67 13.13
CA ALA A 46 -4.69 -7.36 13.57
C ALA A 46 -5.97 -6.66 13.07
N ASP A 47 -6.04 -5.34 13.21
CA ASP A 47 -7.21 -4.49 12.97
C ASP A 47 -6.99 -3.43 11.88
N GLN A 48 -5.76 -3.30 11.37
CA GLN A 48 -5.42 -2.29 10.38
C GLN A 48 -4.48 -2.80 9.28
N VAL A 49 -4.41 -2.02 8.22
CA VAL A 49 -3.50 -2.23 7.09
C VAL A 49 -2.73 -0.93 6.88
N ILE A 50 -1.41 -1.00 6.96
CA ILE A 50 -0.54 0.14 6.67
C ILE A 50 0.00 -0.04 5.26
N MET A 51 -0.29 0.92 4.38
CA MET A 51 0.19 0.91 3.00
C MET A 51 1.13 2.08 2.74
N THR A 52 2.32 1.79 2.24
CA THR A 52 3.28 2.80 1.76
C THR A 52 3.28 2.78 0.24
N LEU A 53 2.98 3.92 -0.40
CA LEU A 53 2.93 4.06 -1.85
C LEU A 53 4.21 4.72 -2.38
N PHE A 54 4.68 4.22 -3.52
CA PHE A 54 5.84 4.70 -4.25
C PHE A 54 5.45 5.05 -5.67
N VAL A 55 6.03 6.12 -6.21
CA VAL A 55 5.86 6.54 -7.60
C VAL A 55 6.86 5.79 -8.48
N ILE A 56 6.38 5.25 -9.60
CA ILE A 56 7.25 4.73 -10.66
C ILE A 56 7.63 5.87 -11.60
N ARG A 57 8.93 5.95 -11.95
CA ARG A 57 9.49 6.93 -12.89
C ARG A 57 10.16 6.21 -14.05
#